data_AF-A0A7Y0SQE8-F1
#
_entry.id   AF-A0A7Y0SQE8-F1
#
_cell.length_a   1.000
_cell.length_b   1.000
_cell.length_c   1.000
_cell.angle_alpha   90.00
_cell.angle_beta   90.00
_cell.angle_gamma   90.00
#
_symmetry.space_group_name_H-M   'P 1'
#
loop_
_entity.id
_entity.type
_entity.pdbx_description
1 polymer ?
#
loop_
_entity_poly.entity_id
_entity_poly.type
_entity_poly.pdbx_seq_one_letter_code
_entity_poly.pdbx_strand_id
1 'polypeptide(L)'
;LGKIVTQQGRSATFHRIYLSEDGFKAPVEKPKKMMPIPSDRTITGGAIPIGEPGEVLGVSEGIETALAVTRATGQTCWSVVNATLLARFEPPSNVKMLYIWADHDLS
;
A
#
# COMPACT_ATOMS: atom_id res chain seq x y z
N LEU A 1 10.00 -3.11 -4.20
CA LEU A 1 9.43 -1.88 -4.81
C LEU A 1 7.91 -2.05 -4.87
N GLY A 2 7.14 -1.04 -4.46
CA GLY A 2 5.67 -1.03 -4.61
C GLY A 2 5.25 0.04 -5.61
N LYS A 3 4.49 -0.32 -6.64
CA LYS A 3 3.92 0.63 -7.61
C LYS A 3 2.65 1.22 -7.02
N ILE A 4 2.58 2.54 -6.89
CA ILE A 4 1.37 3.23 -6.46
C ILE A 4 0.51 3.51 -7.69
N VAL A 5 -0.76 3.14 -7.60
CA VAL A 5 -1.79 3.51 -8.57
C VAL A 5 -2.67 4.61 -7.97
N THR A 6 -3.07 5.57 -8.81
CA THR A 6 -4.12 6.53 -8.45
C THR A 6 -5.46 5.81 -8.34
N GLN A 7 -6.45 6.48 -7.77
CA GLN A 7 -7.85 6.04 -7.78
C GLN A 7 -8.35 5.64 -9.19
N GLN A 8 -7.86 6.33 -10.23
CA GLN A 8 -8.23 6.07 -11.62
C GLN A 8 -7.48 4.87 -12.24
N GLY A 9 -6.73 4.10 -11.44
CA GLY A 9 -5.91 2.98 -11.90
C GLY A 9 -4.63 3.39 -12.65
N ARG A 10 -4.32 4.69 -12.74
CA ARG A 10 -3.10 5.18 -13.42
C ARG A 10 -1.89 4.97 -12.53
N SER A 11 -0.77 4.54 -13.09
CA SER A 11 0.49 4.46 -12.33
C SER A 11 0.95 5.86 -11.93
N ALA A 12 1.14 6.11 -10.64
CA ALA A 12 1.51 7.43 -10.11
C ALA A 12 3.02 7.51 -9.85
N THR A 13 3.53 6.69 -8.94
CA THR A 13 4.94 6.67 -8.54
C THR A 13 5.30 5.32 -7.91
N PHE A 14 6.48 5.22 -7.33
CA PHE A 14 6.94 4.04 -6.59
C PHE A 14 7.21 4.36 -5.13
N HIS A 15 6.82 3.44 -4.26
CA HIS A 15 7.31 3.34 -2.91
C HIS A 15 8.48 2.35 -2.87
N ARG A 16 9.68 2.85 -2.58
CA ARG A 16 10.91 2.06 -2.50
C ARG A 16 11.21 1.69 -1.06
N ILE A 17 11.51 0.41 -0.86
CA ILE A 17 12.03 -0.12 0.40
C ILE A 17 13.38 -0.73 0.09
N TYR A 18 14.42 -0.25 0.79
CA TYR A 18 15.74 -0.84 0.76
C TYR A 18 15.79 -2.00 1.73
N LEU A 19 16.33 -3.13 1.28
CA LEU A 19 16.48 -4.33 2.08
C LEU A 19 17.97 -4.67 2.25
N SER A 20 18.32 -5.25 3.40
CA SER A 20 19.60 -5.94 3.57
C SER A 20 19.59 -7.28 2.82
N GLU A 21 20.75 -7.92 2.71
CA GLU A 21 20.87 -9.26 2.12
C GLU A 21 20.02 -10.30 2.87
N ASP A 22 19.88 -10.13 4.19
CA ASP A 22 19.05 -11.00 5.05
C ASP A 22 17.55 -10.67 5.00
N GLY A 23 17.12 -9.73 4.15
CA GLY A 23 15.70 -9.42 3.94
C GLY A 23 15.06 -8.45 4.94
N PHE A 24 15.85 -7.86 5.86
CA PHE A 24 15.39 -6.80 6.76
C PHE A 24 15.43 -5.44 6.07
N LYS A 25 14.83 -4.41 6.68
CA LYS A 25 15.01 -3.03 6.24
C LYS A 25 16.51 -2.69 6.29
N ALA A 26 17.06 -2.17 5.19
CA ALA A 26 18.48 -1.84 5.12
C ALA A 26 18.86 -0.79 6.17
N PRO A 27 20.06 -0.87 6.78
CA PRO A 27 20.54 0.08 7.78
C PRO A 27 21.01 1.40 7.13
N VAL A 28 20.07 2.10 6.49
CA VAL A 28 20.25 3.42 5.87
C VAL A 28 19.32 4.43 6.53
N GLU A 29 19.65 5.72 6.46
CA GLU A 29 18.87 6.79 7.13
C GLU A 29 17.38 6.76 6.77
N LYS A 30 17.05 6.49 5.51
CA LYS A 30 15.67 6.46 4.98
C LYS A 30 15.42 5.15 4.24
N PRO A 31 15.11 4.05 4.96
CA PRO A 31 14.95 2.73 4.35
C PRO A 31 13.67 2.64 3.49
N LYS A 32 12.67 3.48 3.78
CA LYS A 32 11.47 3.68 2.95
C LYS A 32 11.54 5.04 2.28
N LYS A 33 11.26 5.10 0.98
CA LYS A 33 11.29 6.35 0.20
C LYS A 33 10.20 6.38 -0.85
N MET A 34 9.39 7.43 -0.82
CA MET A 34 8.52 7.79 -1.93
C MET A 34 9.35 8.38 -3.06
N MET A 35 9.18 7.89 -4.28
CA MET A 35 9.79 8.49 -5.47
C MET A 35 9.01 9.74 -5.90
N PRO A 36 9.60 10.64 -6.71
CA PRO A 36 8.89 11.83 -7.18
C PRO A 36 7.54 11.48 -7.80
N ILE A 37 6.52 12.26 -7.46
CA ILE A 37 5.18 12.14 -8.04
C ILE A 37 5.14 13.09 -9.25
N PRO A 38 4.75 12.62 -10.45
CA PRO A 38 4.53 13.48 -11.60
C PRO A 38 3.56 14.62 -11.29
N SER A 39 3.81 15.81 -11.85
CA SER A 39 2.98 17.00 -11.58
C SER A 39 1.54 16.89 -12.09
N ASP A 40 1.25 15.97 -13.02
CA ASP A 40 -0.09 15.70 -13.56
C ASP A 40 -0.91 14.68 -12.74
N ARG A 41 -0.40 14.23 -11.58
CA ARG A 41 -0.98 13.13 -10.80
C ARG A 41 -0.94 13.38 -9.30
N THR A 42 -1.85 12.73 -8.58
CA THR A 42 -1.88 12.69 -7.11
C THR A 42 -1.95 11.24 -6.63
N ILE A 43 -1.34 10.95 -5.48
CA ILE A 43 -1.44 9.66 -4.80
C ILE A 43 -2.57 9.63 -3.76
N THR A 44 -3.25 10.77 -3.54
CA THR A 44 -4.45 10.83 -2.69
C THR A 44 -5.51 9.88 -3.24
N GLY A 45 -6.06 9.02 -2.38
CA GLY A 45 -7.00 7.97 -2.79
C GLY A 45 -6.38 6.80 -3.55
N GLY A 46 -5.06 6.83 -3.75
CA GLY A 46 -4.30 5.74 -4.37
C GLY A 46 -3.83 4.70 -3.36
N ALA A 47 -3.30 3.61 -3.90
CA ALA A 47 -2.75 2.51 -3.11
C ALA A 47 -1.64 1.79 -3.89
N ILE A 48 -0.96 0.87 -3.21
CA ILE A 48 -0.08 -0.15 -3.79
C ILE A 48 -0.89 -1.44 -3.88
N PRO A 49 -1.31 -1.86 -5.09
CA PRO A 49 -2.05 -3.09 -5.25
C PRO A 49 -1.15 -4.31 -5.01
N ILE A 50 -1.67 -5.30 -4.29
CA ILE A 50 -1.06 -6.62 -4.14
C ILE A 50 -2.09 -7.65 -4.60
N GLY A 51 -2.15 -7.87 -5.91
CA GLY A 51 -3.18 -8.67 -6.56
C GLY A 51 -4.40 -7.85 -6.97
N GLU A 52 -5.27 -8.49 -7.76
CA GLU A 52 -6.51 -7.90 -8.27
C GLU A 52 -7.60 -7.88 -7.17
N PRO A 53 -8.40 -6.79 -7.09
CA PRO A 53 -9.42 -6.66 -6.07
C PRO A 53 -10.66 -7.48 -6.47
N GLY A 54 -11.15 -8.31 -5.55
CA GLY A 54 -12.46 -8.96 -5.67
C GLY A 54 -13.59 -8.07 -5.13
N GLU A 55 -14.75 -8.66 -4.82
CA GLU A 55 -15.81 -7.94 -4.11
C GLU A 55 -15.43 -7.60 -2.66
N VAL A 56 -14.42 -8.28 -2.11
CA VAL A 56 -13.85 -8.05 -0.79
C VAL A 56 -12.39 -7.64 -0.96
N LEU A 57 -11.99 -6.56 -0.33
CA LEU A 57 -10.62 -6.05 -0.37
C LEU A 57 -10.10 -5.76 1.04
N GLY A 58 -8.90 -6.24 1.36
CA GLY A 58 -8.14 -5.78 2.52
C GLY A 58 -7.36 -4.50 2.21
N VAL A 59 -7.20 -3.62 3.19
CA VAL A 59 -6.28 -2.49 3.13
C VAL A 59 -5.46 -2.40 4.41
N SER A 60 -4.22 -1.97 4.29
CA SER A 60 -3.35 -1.64 5.43
C SER A 60 -2.52 -0.39 5.14
N GLU A 61 -1.99 0.23 6.19
CA GLU A 61 -1.11 1.40 6.00
C GLU A 61 0.20 1.00 5.31
N GLY A 62 0.92 0.01 5.84
CA GLY A 62 2.21 -0.45 5.31
C GLY A 62 2.09 -1.55 4.25
N ILE A 63 3.03 -1.56 3.29
CA ILE A 63 3.16 -2.64 2.30
C ILE A 63 3.63 -3.94 2.95
N GLU A 64 4.41 -3.87 4.02
CA GLU A 64 4.81 -5.06 4.78
C GLU A 64 3.61 -5.76 5.41
N THR A 65 2.70 -5.01 6.04
CA THR A 65 1.46 -5.54 6.62
C THR A 65 0.56 -6.11 5.53
N ALA A 66 0.39 -5.41 4.41
CA ALA A 66 -0.41 -5.91 3.29
C ALA A 66 0.14 -7.24 2.73
N LEU A 67 1.47 -7.33 2.57
CA LEU A 67 2.14 -8.57 2.15
C LEU A 67 1.98 -9.69 3.19
N ALA A 68 2.09 -9.38 4.48
CA ALA A 68 1.92 -10.35 5.56
C ALA A 68 0.48 -10.90 5.58
N VAL A 69 -0.54 -10.04 5.52
CA VAL A 69 -1.96 -10.44 5.43
C VAL A 69 -2.20 -11.30 4.20
N THR A 70 -1.71 -10.86 3.03
CA THR A 70 -1.90 -11.60 1.78
C THR A 70 -1.29 -12.99 1.87
N ARG A 71 -0.07 -13.11 2.42
CA ARG A 71 0.59 -14.41 2.58
C ARG A 71 -0.04 -15.30 3.65
N ALA A 72 -0.50 -14.71 4.76
CA ALA A 72 -1.04 -15.47 5.89
C ALA A 72 -2.47 -15.95 5.64
N THR A 73 -3.30 -15.16 4.96
CA THR A 73 -4.74 -15.40 4.82
C THR A 73 -5.18 -15.73 3.38
N GLY A 74 -4.35 -15.43 2.38
CA GLY A 74 -4.73 -15.51 0.97
C GLY A 74 -5.65 -14.37 0.50
N GLN A 75 -6.04 -13.44 1.38
CA GLN A 75 -6.87 -12.28 1.03
C GLN A 75 -6.04 -11.25 0.24
N THR A 76 -6.58 -10.72 -0.87
CA THR A 76 -6.02 -9.54 -1.53
C THR A 76 -6.01 -8.36 -0.56
N CYS A 77 -4.81 -7.83 -0.27
CA CYS A 77 -4.65 -6.70 0.63
C CYS A 77 -3.78 -5.61 -0.02
N TRP A 78 -4.30 -4.38 -0.11
CA TRP A 78 -3.61 -3.25 -0.69
C TRP A 78 -2.97 -2.37 0.39
N SER A 79 -1.85 -1.72 0.07
CA SER A 79 -1.24 -0.75 0.99
C SER A 79 -1.56 0.68 0.60
N VAL A 80 -2.15 1.45 1.52
CA VAL A 80 -2.45 2.88 1.34
C VAL A 80 -1.31 3.80 1.78
N VAL A 81 -0.12 3.23 2.02
CA VAL A 81 1.14 3.90 2.41
C VAL A 81 1.15 4.50 3.83
N ASN A 82 0.09 5.19 4.27
CA ASN A 82 -0.05 5.75 5.63
C ASN A 82 -1.52 6.04 6.01
N ALA A 83 -1.76 6.31 7.30
CA ALA A 83 -3.07 6.68 7.85
C ALA A 83 -3.75 7.87 7.14
N THR A 84 -3.00 8.92 6.77
CA THR A 84 -3.56 10.10 6.09
C THR A 84 -4.17 9.76 4.74
N LEU A 85 -3.53 8.85 4.00
CA LEU A 85 -4.02 8.37 2.71
C LEU A 85 -5.14 7.34 2.88
N LEU A 86 -5.14 6.55 3.97
CA LEU A 86 -6.25 5.66 4.33
C LEU A 86 -7.56 6.43 4.46
N ALA A 87 -7.54 7.59 5.14
CA ALA A 87 -8.72 8.43 5.34
C ALA A 87 -9.30 8.98 4.02
N ARG A 88 -8.53 8.96 2.94
CA ARG A 88 -8.93 9.43 1.61
C ARG A 88 -8.98 8.30 0.59
N PHE A 89 -8.83 7.05 1.03
CA PHE A 89 -8.82 5.90 0.15
C PHE A 89 -10.20 5.69 -0.46
N GLU A 90 -10.24 5.57 -1.79
CA GLU A 90 -11.46 5.25 -2.53
C GLU A 90 -11.28 3.86 -3.15
N PRO A 91 -12.05 2.85 -2.68
CA PRO A 91 -11.93 1.51 -3.21
C PRO A 91 -12.40 1.44 -4.67
N PRO A 92 -11.88 0.50 -5.47
CA PRO A 92 -12.41 0.21 -6.80
C PRO A 92 -13.91 -0.08 -6.78
N SER A 93 -14.62 0.29 -7.85
CA SER A 93 -16.09 0.23 -7.91
C SER A 93 -16.68 -1.18 -7.73
N ASN A 94 -15.90 -2.24 -7.97
CA ASN A 94 -16.33 -3.62 -7.78
C ASN A 94 -16.24 -4.10 -6.33
N VAL A 95 -15.58 -3.35 -5.44
CA VAL A 95 -15.43 -3.69 -4.03
C VAL A 95 -16.71 -3.33 -3.28
N LYS A 96 -17.28 -4.31 -2.57
CA LYS A 96 -18.48 -4.19 -1.75
C LYS A 96 -18.18 -4.22 -0.25
N MET A 97 -17.03 -4.76 0.14
CA MET A 97 -16.59 -4.87 1.53
C MET A 97 -15.10 -4.57 1.66
N LEU A 98 -14.75 -3.75 2.65
CA LEU A 98 -13.38 -3.37 2.94
C LEU A 98 -12.98 -3.86 4.34
N TYR A 99 -11.88 -4.59 4.44
CA TYR A 99 -11.22 -4.91 5.71
C TYR A 99 -10.06 -3.96 5.94
N ILE A 100 -10.03 -3.30 7.10
CA ILE A 100 -8.91 -2.44 7.48
C ILE A 100 -8.02 -3.21 8.46
N TRP A 101 -6.82 -3.54 8.02
CA TRP A 101 -5.76 -4.15 8.81
C TRP A 101 -4.87 -3.04 9.39
N ALA A 102 -5.19 -2.63 10.61
CA ALA A 102 -4.40 -1.65 11.36
C ALA A 102 -3.16 -2.33 11.96
N ASP A 103 -2.05 -1.58 12.03
CA ASP A 103 -0.89 -2.04 12.79
C ASP A 103 -1.20 -1.95 14.29
N HIS A 104 -0.75 -2.92 15.07
CA HIS A 104 -1.00 -2.97 16.51
C HIS A 104 0.18 -2.35 17.28
N ASP A 105 0.63 -1.18 16.82
CA ASP A 105 1.63 -0.40 17.53
C ASP A 105 0.95 0.31 18.71
N LEU A 106 1.42 -0.01 19.92
CA LEU A 106 1.09 0.76 21.13
C LEU A 106 1.66 2.18 20.93
N SER A 107 0.79 3.18 20.77
CA SER A 107 1.20 4.59 20.73
C SER A 107 1.85 5.03 22.03
#